data_AF-U3FCP6-F1
#
_entry.id   AF-U3FCP6-F1
#
_cell.length_a   1.000
_cell.length_b   1.000
_cell.length_c   1.000
_cell.angle_alpha   90.00
_cell.angle_beta   90.00
_cell.angle_gamma   90.00
#
_symmetry.space_group_name_H-M   'P 1'
#
loop_
_entity.id
_entity.type
_entity.pdbx_description
1 polymer ?
#
loop_
_entity_poly.entity_id
_entity_poly.type
_entity_poly.pdbx_seq_one_letter_code
_entity_poly.pdbx_strand_id
1 'polypeptide(L)'
;MGRPSTPPQADLRSPLWALPEELLLLICSYLDARALGRLGQTCRRLFRFTCRDVLWRRLARLCLNAGFSALGADLVLGVPVKERVKVSQNWRLGRCRRIPLLRWKRNLMPWMQLDGDYLYLSQAEDIHLYWLHPKDTNLVWYPQTVFSGHREDVCRFVVDNGHIISGGGDGNIALHKLNGSFNFKILGHQQEVNCVDCQESIIVSGSRDRTAKVWSLLSGRAGQCLHTIQTEDRVWSIAISPLLSSFVTGTACCGHNSPLRVWDLGSGQLITCLGTDFHRGAGVLDIFYETPSTLLSCGYDTYIRYWDLRTSTKECVKKWEEPHDSALYCIRSNGNHMIASGSSYYGVVRLWDKRQTRCLQSFSLSSPISSPVYCLRFSTTHLYATLASALYVLDFTTS
;
A
#
# COMPACT_ATOMS: atom_id res chain seq x y z
N MET A 1 -13.99 28.46 78.40
CA MET A 1 -13.04 28.53 77.28
C MET A 1 -13.29 27.33 76.38
N GLY A 2 -13.98 27.56 75.25
CA GLY A 2 -14.43 26.51 74.34
C GLY A 2 -13.26 25.93 73.53
N ARG A 3 -13.24 24.61 73.38
CA ARG A 3 -12.32 23.92 72.46
C ARG A 3 -12.61 24.37 71.03
N PRO A 4 -11.59 24.65 70.20
CA PRO A 4 -11.82 24.91 68.79
C PRO A 4 -12.30 23.62 68.11
N SER A 5 -13.50 23.67 67.54
CA SER A 5 -14.02 22.67 66.63
C SER A 5 -13.10 22.58 65.42
N THR A 6 -12.50 21.41 65.20
CA THR A 6 -11.84 21.07 63.93
C THR A 6 -12.86 21.24 62.79
N PRO A 7 -12.52 21.92 61.68
CA PRO A 7 -13.44 22.02 60.56
C PRO A 7 -13.68 20.62 59.97
N PRO A 8 -14.87 20.34 59.43
CA PRO A 8 -15.11 19.08 58.75
C PRO A 8 -14.12 18.98 57.57
N GLN A 9 -13.42 17.86 57.47
CA GLN A 9 -12.69 17.50 56.26
C GLN A 9 -13.72 17.50 55.12
N ALA A 10 -13.71 18.55 54.31
CA ALA A 10 -14.42 18.54 53.05
C ALA A 10 -13.85 17.38 52.24
N ASP A 11 -14.67 16.37 52.02
CA ASP A 11 -14.38 15.25 51.13
C ASP A 11 -14.23 15.85 49.72
N LEU A 12 -13.03 16.36 49.41
CA LEU A 12 -12.62 16.91 48.11
C LEU A 12 -12.48 15.77 47.11
N ARG A 13 -13.56 14.99 46.93
CA ARG A 13 -13.74 14.23 45.72
C ARG A 13 -13.91 15.27 44.63
N SER A 14 -12.84 15.51 43.86
CA SER A 14 -12.89 16.32 42.64
C SER A 14 -14.19 16.03 41.86
N PRO A 15 -14.86 17.05 41.31
CA PRO A 15 -16.21 16.95 40.75
C PRO A 15 -16.29 15.94 39.59
N LEU A 16 -15.18 15.66 38.92
CA LEU A 16 -15.04 14.61 37.91
C LEU A 16 -15.31 13.20 38.44
N TRP A 17 -15.09 12.94 39.73
CA TRP A 17 -15.21 11.61 40.33
C TRP A 17 -16.66 11.17 40.60
N ALA A 18 -17.59 12.12 40.65
CA ALA A 18 -19.00 11.88 40.93
C ALA A 18 -19.86 11.76 39.65
N LEU A 19 -19.28 12.03 38.48
CA LEU A 19 -20.01 12.00 37.23
C LEU A 19 -20.30 10.56 36.77
N PRO A 20 -21.50 10.32 36.20
CA PRO A 20 -21.78 9.13 35.41
C PRO A 20 -20.73 8.89 34.32
N GLU A 21 -20.48 7.62 34.00
CA GLU A 21 -19.45 7.22 33.06
C GLU A 21 -19.67 7.81 31.65
N GLU A 22 -20.92 7.98 31.24
CA GLU A 22 -21.31 8.57 29.96
C GLU A 22 -20.89 10.05 29.85
N LEU A 23 -21.07 10.83 30.92
CA LEU A 23 -20.64 12.23 30.95
C LEU A 23 -19.11 12.33 30.94
N LEU A 24 -18.43 11.41 31.63
CA LEU A 24 -16.97 11.34 31.60
C LEU A 24 -16.46 10.99 30.19
N LEU A 25 -17.12 10.06 29.49
CA LEU A 25 -16.82 9.72 28.09
C LEU A 25 -17.02 10.93 27.18
N LEU A 26 -18.13 11.66 27.34
CA LEU A 26 -18.42 12.86 26.56
C LEU A 26 -17.36 13.95 26.80
N ILE A 27 -17.03 14.26 28.05
CA ILE A 27 -15.98 15.24 28.39
C ILE A 27 -14.65 14.81 27.78
N CYS A 28 -14.25 13.55 27.95
CA CYS A 28 -13.00 13.02 27.41
C CYS A 28 -12.99 12.97 25.88
N SER A 29 -14.15 12.94 25.22
CA SER A 29 -14.26 12.94 23.76
C SER A 29 -13.83 14.27 23.11
N TYR A 30 -13.74 15.36 23.89
CA TYR A 30 -13.23 16.66 23.47
C TYR A 30 -11.72 16.82 23.69
N LEU A 31 -11.09 15.89 24.41
CA LEU A 31 -9.66 15.94 24.69
C LEU A 31 -8.85 15.39 23.53
N ASP A 32 -7.67 15.97 23.30
CA ASP A 32 -6.70 15.44 22.35
C ASP A 32 -5.92 14.26 22.94
N ALA A 33 -5.18 13.55 22.08
CA ALA A 33 -4.39 12.38 22.48
C ALA A 33 -3.40 12.70 23.62
N ARG A 34 -2.82 13.91 23.64
CA ARG A 34 -1.86 14.33 24.69
C ARG A 34 -2.57 14.59 26.01
N ALA A 35 -3.70 15.30 26.01
CA ALA A 35 -4.49 15.55 27.20
C ALA A 35 -5.04 14.25 27.79
N LEU A 36 -5.51 13.31 26.96
CA LEU A 36 -5.90 11.97 27.43
C LEU A 36 -4.74 11.20 28.05
N GLY A 37 -3.55 11.28 27.46
CA GLY A 37 -2.33 10.71 28.02
C GLY A 37 -1.99 11.28 29.40
N ARG A 38 -2.04 12.60 29.56
CA ARG A 38 -1.82 13.29 30.84
C ARG A 38 -2.90 12.96 31.87
N LEU A 39 -4.17 12.91 31.44
CA LEU A 39 -5.30 12.54 32.30
C LEU A 39 -5.10 11.12 32.88
N GLY A 40 -4.63 10.18 32.06
CA GLY A 40 -4.31 8.82 32.49
C GLY A 40 -3.21 8.74 33.56
N GLN A 41 -2.35 9.75 33.69
CA GLN A 41 -1.27 9.78 34.70
C GLN A 41 -1.74 10.26 36.07
N THR A 42 -2.95 10.81 36.18
CA THR A 42 -3.44 11.41 37.44
C THR A 42 -3.84 10.36 38.49
N CYS A 43 -4.46 9.24 38.09
CA CYS A 43 -4.83 8.16 38.99
C CYS A 43 -5.07 6.83 38.25
N ARG A 44 -5.07 5.70 38.99
CA ARG A 44 -5.29 4.35 38.42
C ARG A 44 -6.66 4.19 37.74
N ARG A 45 -7.71 4.85 38.26
CA ARG A 45 -9.06 4.77 37.66
C ARG A 45 -9.10 5.46 36.30
N LEU A 46 -8.54 6.67 36.20
CA LEU A 46 -8.44 7.40 34.93
C LEU A 46 -7.46 6.75 33.97
N PHE A 47 -6.38 6.14 34.47
CA PHE A 47 -5.53 5.30 33.64
C PHE A 47 -6.33 4.19 32.95
N ARG A 48 -7.09 3.38 33.71
CA ARG A 48 -7.93 2.32 33.14
C ARG A 48 -9.01 2.86 32.20
N PHE A 49 -9.63 3.99 32.56
CA PHE A 49 -10.66 4.62 31.74
C PHE A 49 -10.11 5.14 30.40
N THR A 50 -9.00 5.88 30.44
CA THR A 50 -8.28 6.38 29.26
C THR A 50 -7.61 5.28 28.45
N CYS A 51 -7.56 4.03 28.91
CA CYS A 51 -7.11 2.90 28.09
C CYS A 51 -8.25 2.27 27.26
N ARG A 52 -9.51 2.68 27.44
CA ARG A 52 -10.64 2.12 26.68
C ARG A 52 -10.65 2.60 25.24
N ASP A 53 -10.81 1.68 24.31
CA ASP A 53 -10.79 1.95 22.88
C ASP A 53 -11.85 2.95 22.40
N VAL A 54 -13.02 2.99 23.06
CA VAL A 54 -14.13 3.88 22.69
C VAL A 54 -13.69 5.36 22.62
N LEU A 55 -12.85 5.79 23.55
CA LEU A 55 -12.31 7.16 23.58
C LEU A 55 -11.37 7.44 22.41
N TRP A 56 -10.57 6.44 22.02
CA TRP A 56 -9.55 6.60 21.00
C TRP A 56 -10.06 6.39 19.59
N ARG A 57 -11.18 5.68 19.39
CA ARG A 57 -11.76 5.43 18.05
C ARG A 57 -11.99 6.72 17.26
N ARG A 58 -12.50 7.78 17.91
CA ARG A 58 -12.71 9.09 17.28
C ARG A 58 -11.39 9.69 16.79
N LEU A 59 -10.38 9.70 17.66
CA LEU A 59 -9.05 10.24 17.32
C LEU A 59 -8.37 9.40 16.24
N ALA A 60 -8.47 8.09 16.32
CA ALA A 60 -7.82 7.16 15.41
C ALA A 60 -8.36 7.26 13.97
N ARG A 61 -9.64 7.58 13.78
CA ARG A 61 -10.20 7.86 12.44
C ARG A 61 -9.56 9.09 11.76
N LEU A 62 -9.02 10.01 12.55
CA LEU A 62 -8.33 11.21 12.07
C LEU A 62 -6.82 11.02 11.95
N CYS A 63 -6.29 9.92 12.48
CA CYS A 63 -4.88 9.58 12.47
C CYS A 63 -4.42 9.00 11.13
N LEU A 64 -3.13 9.13 10.84
CA LEU A 64 -2.49 8.48 9.70
C LEU A 64 -2.24 7.00 10.02
N ASN A 65 -2.65 6.10 9.13
CA ASN A 65 -2.35 4.66 9.23
C ASN A 65 -2.75 3.98 10.56
N ALA A 66 -3.83 4.41 11.20
CA ALA A 66 -4.28 3.84 12.48
C ALA A 66 -5.13 2.56 12.34
N GLY A 67 -5.17 1.94 11.15
CA GLY A 67 -5.91 0.70 10.91
C GLY A 67 -7.43 0.86 10.77
N PHE A 68 -7.91 2.03 10.36
CA PHE A 68 -9.34 2.26 10.08
C PHE A 68 -9.58 2.56 8.61
N SER A 69 -10.67 1.99 8.07
CA SER A 69 -11.18 2.38 6.76
C SER A 69 -11.74 3.80 6.76
N ALA A 70 -11.97 4.37 5.59
CA ALA A 70 -12.64 5.67 5.44
C ALA A 70 -14.04 5.70 6.09
N LEU A 71 -14.76 4.57 6.07
CA LEU A 71 -16.07 4.40 6.71
C LEU A 71 -15.96 4.18 8.24
N GLY A 72 -14.74 4.09 8.78
CA GLY A 72 -14.49 3.91 10.21
C GLY A 72 -14.62 2.48 10.71
N ALA A 73 -14.60 1.49 9.80
CA ALA A 73 -14.47 0.08 10.15
C ALA A 73 -13.05 -0.22 10.63
N ASP A 74 -12.93 -1.07 11.65
CA ASP A 74 -11.65 -1.46 12.21
C ASP A 74 -11.04 -2.60 11.39
N LEU A 75 -9.85 -2.36 10.83
CA LEU A 75 -9.14 -3.31 9.97
C LEU A 75 -8.08 -4.11 10.74
N VAL A 76 -7.75 -3.72 11.97
CA VAL A 76 -6.69 -4.37 12.76
C VAL A 76 -7.24 -4.81 14.11
N LEU A 77 -7.60 -6.09 14.19
CA LEU A 77 -8.10 -6.69 15.41
C LEU A 77 -6.96 -7.06 16.36
N GLY A 78 -7.22 -7.04 17.67
CA GLY A 78 -6.27 -7.49 18.70
C GLY A 78 -5.22 -6.47 19.15
N VAL A 79 -5.08 -5.33 18.47
CA VAL A 79 -4.20 -4.22 18.90
C VAL A 79 -5.04 -3.07 19.49
N PRO A 80 -4.81 -2.65 20.76
CA PRO A 80 -5.56 -1.55 21.36
C PRO A 80 -5.48 -0.26 20.55
N VAL A 81 -6.60 0.45 20.41
CA VAL A 81 -6.70 1.66 19.56
C VAL A 81 -5.75 2.76 20.05
N LYS A 82 -5.55 2.85 21.36
CA LYS A 82 -4.59 3.76 21.98
C LYS A 82 -3.16 3.56 21.45
N GLU A 83 -2.70 2.30 21.36
CA GLU A 83 -1.37 1.97 20.84
C GLU A 83 -1.26 2.31 19.35
N ARG A 84 -2.31 2.06 18.56
CA ARG A 84 -2.35 2.44 17.14
C ARG A 84 -2.27 3.95 16.94
N VAL A 85 -2.93 4.73 17.80
CA VAL A 85 -2.83 6.20 17.78
C VAL A 85 -1.41 6.64 18.14
N LYS A 86 -0.74 5.97 19.09
CA LYS A 86 0.67 6.23 19.40
C LYS A 86 1.56 5.98 18.16
N VAL A 87 1.44 4.81 17.52
CA VAL A 87 2.20 4.49 16.30
C VAL A 87 1.87 5.46 15.16
N SER A 88 0.62 5.88 15.01
CA SER A 88 0.24 6.91 14.03
C SER A 88 1.00 8.24 14.20
N GLN A 89 1.29 8.64 15.44
CA GLN A 89 2.09 9.83 15.68
C GLN A 89 3.52 9.67 15.15
N ASN A 90 4.07 8.45 15.21
CA ASN A 90 5.38 8.15 14.65
C ASN A 90 5.39 8.27 13.13
N TRP A 91 4.36 7.74 12.46
CA TRP A 91 4.17 7.96 11.01
C TRP A 91 4.11 9.44 10.65
N ARG A 92 3.35 10.23 11.42
CA ARG A 92 3.19 11.66 11.19
C ARG A 92 4.49 12.45 11.39
N LEU A 93 5.25 12.10 12.43
CA LEU A 93 6.48 12.79 12.82
C LEU A 93 7.73 12.23 12.13
N GLY A 94 7.61 11.16 11.33
CA GLY A 94 8.75 10.51 10.68
C GLY A 94 9.67 9.76 11.66
N ARG A 95 9.15 9.32 12.81
CA ARG A 95 9.94 8.59 13.81
C ARG A 95 9.89 7.10 13.50
N CYS A 96 10.97 6.56 12.98
CA CYS A 96 11.07 5.13 12.71
C CYS A 96 12.51 4.63 12.85
N ARG A 97 12.65 3.33 13.12
CA ARG A 97 13.93 2.64 12.98
C ARG A 97 14.05 2.10 11.55
N ARG A 98 15.13 2.45 10.87
CA ARG A 98 15.45 1.94 9.53
C ARG A 98 16.35 0.71 9.64
N ILE A 99 15.93 -0.40 9.06
CA ILE A 99 16.63 -1.69 9.15
C ILE A 99 16.77 -2.28 7.73
N PRO A 100 17.98 -2.57 7.24
CA PRO A 100 18.14 -3.40 6.06
C PRO A 100 17.81 -4.86 6.43
N LEU A 101 16.75 -5.43 5.86
CA LEU A 101 16.35 -6.81 6.13
C LEU A 101 17.13 -7.81 5.28
N LEU A 102 17.17 -7.58 3.97
CA LEU A 102 17.85 -8.44 3.01
C LEU A 102 18.78 -7.60 2.15
N ARG A 103 19.94 -8.17 1.82
CA ARG A 103 20.89 -7.60 0.86
C ARG A 103 21.32 -8.67 -0.11
N TRP A 104 21.46 -8.32 -1.37
CA TRP A 104 21.92 -9.22 -2.40
C TRP A 104 22.94 -8.53 -3.31
N LYS A 105 23.75 -9.33 -4.01
CA LYS A 105 24.97 -8.84 -4.68
C LYS A 105 24.71 -8.20 -6.06
N ARG A 106 23.67 -8.64 -6.77
CA ARG A 106 23.35 -8.19 -8.13
C ARG A 106 22.23 -7.16 -8.11
N ASN A 107 22.27 -6.15 -8.96
CA ASN A 107 21.15 -5.23 -9.05
C ASN A 107 19.97 -5.91 -9.75
N LEU A 108 18.78 -5.82 -9.17
CA LEU A 108 17.52 -6.41 -9.64
C LEU A 108 16.43 -5.34 -9.68
N MET A 109 15.28 -5.64 -10.29
CA MET A 109 14.06 -4.82 -10.18
C MET A 109 12.98 -5.58 -9.38
N PRO A 110 13.13 -5.68 -8.04
CA PRO A 110 12.29 -6.53 -7.22
C PRO A 110 10.86 -6.00 -7.08
N TRP A 111 9.91 -6.91 -7.17
CA TRP A 111 8.51 -6.73 -6.80
C TRP A 111 8.22 -7.46 -5.49
N MET A 112 7.27 -6.95 -4.71
CA MET A 112 6.85 -7.62 -3.49
C MET A 112 5.35 -7.47 -3.19
N GLN A 113 4.83 -8.44 -2.44
CA GLN A 113 3.48 -8.43 -1.92
C GLN A 113 3.46 -8.96 -0.49
N LEU A 114 2.61 -8.36 0.34
CA LEU A 114 2.32 -8.82 1.70
C LEU A 114 0.98 -9.53 1.69
N ASP A 115 0.92 -10.67 2.37
CA ASP A 115 -0.32 -11.40 2.65
C ASP A 115 -0.28 -11.89 4.11
N GLY A 116 -0.96 -11.13 4.99
CA GLY A 116 -0.84 -11.33 6.43
C GLY A 116 0.60 -11.24 6.92
N ASP A 117 1.09 -12.32 7.55
CA ASP A 117 2.46 -12.44 8.05
C ASP A 117 3.44 -12.96 7.00
N TYR A 118 3.02 -13.14 5.75
CA TYR A 118 3.87 -13.62 4.66
C TYR A 118 4.32 -12.47 3.75
N LEU A 119 5.61 -12.48 3.40
CA LEU A 119 6.22 -11.59 2.44
C LEU A 119 6.67 -12.41 1.22
N TYR A 120 6.10 -12.09 0.07
CA TYR A 120 6.53 -12.60 -1.22
C TYR A 120 7.45 -11.56 -1.86
N LEU A 121 8.60 -11.98 -2.38
CA LEU A 121 9.60 -11.12 -2.98
C LEU A 121 10.14 -11.76 -4.26
N SER A 122 10.13 -11.04 -5.38
CA SER A 122 10.83 -11.49 -6.58
C SER A 122 12.32 -11.18 -6.48
N GLN A 123 13.14 -12.18 -6.82
CA GLN A 123 14.58 -12.05 -6.91
C GLN A 123 15.03 -12.75 -8.20
N ALA A 124 15.30 -11.96 -9.24
CA ALA A 124 15.57 -12.45 -10.59
C ALA A 124 14.42 -13.33 -11.10
N GLU A 125 14.70 -14.55 -11.54
CA GLU A 125 13.73 -15.49 -12.14
C GLU A 125 12.78 -16.16 -11.14
N ASP A 126 13.05 -16.01 -9.84
CA ASP A 126 12.35 -16.73 -8.77
C ASP A 126 11.55 -15.79 -7.86
N ILE A 127 10.46 -16.33 -7.29
CA ILE A 127 9.71 -15.68 -6.22
C ILE A 127 9.97 -16.42 -4.91
N HIS A 128 10.37 -15.67 -3.89
CA HIS A 128 10.74 -16.19 -2.59
C HIS A 128 9.66 -15.83 -1.55
N LEU A 129 9.24 -16.83 -0.77
CA LEU A 129 8.32 -16.66 0.35
C LEU A 129 9.09 -16.57 1.66
N TYR A 130 8.85 -15.49 2.41
CA TYR A 130 9.39 -15.26 3.73
C TYR A 130 8.26 -15.13 4.76
N TRP A 131 8.50 -15.63 5.98
CA TRP A 131 7.59 -15.45 7.10
C TRP A 131 8.06 -14.29 8.00
N LEU A 132 7.22 -13.29 8.17
CA LEU A 132 7.46 -12.12 9.02
C LEU A 132 7.14 -12.50 10.47
N HIS A 133 8.11 -13.06 11.20
CA HIS A 133 7.88 -13.39 12.60
C HIS A 133 7.77 -12.11 13.46
N PRO A 134 6.69 -11.92 14.26
CA PRO A 134 6.47 -10.67 15.02
C PRO A 134 7.48 -10.40 16.14
N LYS A 135 8.35 -11.36 16.48
CA LYS A 135 9.22 -11.30 17.67
C LYS A 135 10.69 -11.67 17.42
N ASP A 136 11.06 -12.11 16.23
CA ASP A 136 12.45 -12.46 15.95
C ASP A 136 13.21 -11.31 15.31
N THR A 137 14.01 -10.65 16.14
CA THR A 137 15.12 -9.80 15.72
C THR A 137 16.32 -10.61 15.20
N ASN A 138 16.22 -11.94 15.13
CA ASN A 138 17.30 -12.80 14.66
C ASN A 138 17.30 -12.88 13.13
N LEU A 139 18.40 -12.39 12.59
CA LEU A 139 18.65 -11.89 11.24
C LEU A 139 18.71 -12.94 10.12
N VAL A 140 18.18 -14.15 10.33
CA VAL A 140 18.32 -15.22 9.35
C VAL A 140 17.02 -15.45 8.60
N TRP A 141 16.88 -14.70 7.51
CA TRP A 141 15.77 -14.77 6.58
C TRP A 141 16.08 -15.80 5.49
N TYR A 142 15.81 -17.07 5.78
CA TYR A 142 15.79 -18.09 4.73
C TYR A 142 14.41 -18.10 4.05
N PRO A 143 14.37 -18.21 2.71
CA PRO A 143 13.11 -18.41 2.01
C PRO A 143 12.52 -19.76 2.45
N GLN A 144 11.26 -19.75 2.88
CA GLN A 144 10.53 -20.96 3.25
C GLN A 144 10.19 -21.78 2.01
N THR A 145 9.87 -21.09 0.91
CA THR A 145 9.51 -21.70 -0.37
C THR A 145 10.00 -20.80 -1.50
N VAL A 146 10.47 -21.44 -2.57
CA VAL A 146 10.92 -20.77 -3.80
C VAL A 146 10.04 -21.23 -4.94
N PHE A 147 9.46 -20.28 -5.66
CA PHE A 147 8.62 -20.52 -6.82
C PHE A 147 9.42 -20.15 -8.08
N SER A 148 9.92 -21.18 -8.76
CA SER A 148 10.71 -21.07 -9.99
C SER A 148 9.85 -21.39 -11.22
N GLY A 149 10.19 -20.80 -12.37
CA GLY A 149 9.51 -21.11 -13.64
C GLY A 149 9.77 -20.14 -14.79
N HIS A 150 10.25 -18.93 -14.50
CA HIS A 150 10.71 -18.00 -15.52
C HIS A 150 12.15 -18.30 -15.94
N ARG A 151 12.55 -17.81 -17.12
CA ARG A 151 13.94 -17.89 -17.63
C ARG A 151 14.68 -16.55 -17.56
N GLU A 152 13.95 -15.51 -17.20
CA GLU A 152 14.42 -14.14 -17.02
C GLU A 152 13.73 -13.55 -15.79
N ASP A 153 14.07 -12.32 -15.43
CA ASP A 153 13.56 -11.64 -14.25
C ASP A 153 12.03 -11.60 -14.19
N VAL A 154 11.47 -11.88 -13.02
CA VAL A 154 10.05 -11.67 -12.72
C VAL A 154 9.79 -10.19 -12.56
N CYS A 155 9.08 -9.60 -13.54
CA CYS A 155 8.78 -8.17 -13.58
C CYS A 155 7.68 -7.79 -12.58
N ARG A 156 6.61 -8.58 -12.50
CA ARG A 156 5.47 -8.36 -11.58
C ARG A 156 4.79 -9.67 -11.24
N PHE A 157 4.32 -9.80 -10.02
CA PHE A 157 3.45 -10.91 -9.62
C PHE A 157 2.32 -10.45 -8.70
N VAL A 158 1.26 -11.25 -8.65
CA VAL A 158 0.13 -11.08 -7.74
C VAL A 158 -0.15 -12.40 -7.04
N VAL A 159 -0.36 -12.32 -5.73
CA VAL A 159 -0.85 -13.44 -4.91
C VAL A 159 -2.35 -13.20 -4.69
N ASP A 160 -3.18 -14.12 -5.19
CA ASP A 160 -4.64 -14.07 -5.04
C ASP A 160 -5.22 -15.49 -4.91
N ASN A 161 -6.20 -15.67 -4.03
CA ASN A 161 -6.97 -16.92 -3.87
C ASN A 161 -6.12 -18.21 -3.85
N GLY A 162 -4.99 -18.21 -3.13
CA GLY A 162 -4.12 -19.39 -3.02
C GLY A 162 -3.22 -19.66 -4.22
N HIS A 163 -3.12 -18.71 -5.16
CA HIS A 163 -2.29 -18.78 -6.35
C HIS A 163 -1.33 -17.59 -6.40
N ILE A 164 -0.16 -17.80 -7.01
CA ILE A 164 0.79 -16.77 -7.42
C ILE A 164 0.76 -16.72 -8.93
N ILE A 165 0.56 -15.54 -9.48
CA ILE A 165 0.55 -15.31 -10.92
C ILE A 165 1.64 -14.30 -11.22
N SER A 166 2.61 -14.69 -12.05
CA SER A 166 3.79 -13.88 -12.33
C SER A 166 3.99 -13.67 -13.82
N GLY A 167 4.39 -12.46 -14.19
CA GLY A 167 4.87 -12.10 -15.53
C GLY A 167 6.38 -11.91 -15.51
N GLY A 168 7.07 -12.50 -16.48
CA GLY A 168 8.52 -12.42 -16.60
C GLY A 168 9.01 -11.66 -17.84
N GLY A 169 10.30 -11.32 -17.83
CA GLY A 169 11.03 -10.80 -18.99
C GLY A 169 10.98 -11.77 -20.19
N ASP A 170 10.84 -13.07 -19.90
CA ASP A 170 10.74 -14.14 -20.89
C ASP A 170 9.43 -14.16 -21.70
N GLY A 171 8.56 -13.16 -21.54
CA GLY A 171 7.28 -13.01 -22.25
C GLY A 171 6.17 -13.95 -21.76
N ASN A 172 6.45 -14.73 -20.70
CA ASN A 172 5.55 -15.75 -20.21
C ASN A 172 4.82 -15.30 -18.94
N ILE A 173 3.69 -15.96 -18.70
CA ILE A 173 2.96 -15.86 -17.43
C ILE A 173 3.05 -17.22 -16.75
N ALA A 174 3.52 -17.27 -15.51
CA ALA A 174 3.55 -18.47 -14.70
C ALA A 174 2.47 -18.41 -13.61
N LEU A 175 1.85 -19.56 -13.34
CA LEU A 175 0.89 -19.76 -12.28
C LEU A 175 1.43 -20.82 -11.33
N HIS A 176 1.57 -20.49 -10.05
CA HIS A 176 1.98 -21.42 -8.99
C HIS A 176 0.87 -21.51 -7.93
N LYS A 177 0.55 -22.72 -7.48
CA LYS A 177 -0.37 -22.92 -6.35
C LYS A 177 0.41 -22.91 -5.03
N LEU A 178 -0.06 -22.18 -4.01
CA LEU A 178 0.64 -22.07 -2.72
C LEU A 178 0.78 -23.41 -1.99
N ASN A 179 -0.24 -24.27 -2.08
CA ASN A 179 -0.33 -25.52 -1.31
C ASN A 179 -0.10 -26.78 -2.16
N GLY A 180 0.52 -26.68 -3.33
CA GLY A 180 0.71 -27.84 -4.21
C GLY A 180 1.82 -27.67 -5.22
N SER A 181 2.13 -28.75 -5.95
CA SER A 181 3.14 -28.76 -7.01
C SER A 181 2.61 -28.29 -8.38
N PHE A 182 1.39 -27.76 -8.43
CA PHE A 182 0.76 -27.39 -9.69
C PHE A 182 1.33 -26.06 -10.17
N ASN A 183 2.18 -26.16 -11.20
CA ASN A 183 2.74 -25.03 -11.90
C ASN A 183 2.35 -25.14 -13.37
N PHE A 184 1.73 -24.11 -13.93
CA PHE A 184 1.45 -24.05 -15.37
C PHE A 184 1.97 -22.75 -15.95
N LYS A 185 2.43 -22.81 -17.20
CA LYS A 185 3.05 -21.70 -17.91
C LYS A 185 2.24 -21.36 -19.16
N ILE A 186 1.88 -20.09 -19.29
CA ILE A 186 1.16 -19.54 -20.41
C ILE A 186 2.15 -18.78 -21.28
N LEU A 187 2.27 -19.19 -22.55
CA LEU A 187 2.96 -18.43 -23.58
C LEU A 187 2.09 -17.22 -23.94
N GLY A 188 2.33 -16.11 -23.23
CA GLY A 188 1.42 -14.97 -23.22
C GLY A 188 1.71 -13.96 -24.32
N HIS A 189 2.95 -13.50 -24.35
CA HIS A 189 3.37 -12.29 -25.05
C HIS A 189 4.66 -12.50 -25.85
N GLN A 190 4.93 -11.60 -26.80
CA GLN A 190 6.14 -11.65 -27.64
C GLN A 190 7.35 -10.94 -27.02
N GLN A 191 7.12 -10.13 -25.98
CA GLN A 191 8.12 -9.37 -25.23
C GLN A 191 7.78 -9.38 -23.74
N GLU A 192 8.61 -8.73 -22.92
CA GLU A 192 8.54 -8.73 -21.46
C GLU A 192 7.12 -8.43 -20.94
N VAL A 193 6.64 -9.25 -20.00
CA VAL A 193 5.35 -9.03 -19.33
C VAL A 193 5.60 -8.12 -18.13
N ASN A 194 5.59 -6.80 -18.37
CA ASN A 194 5.88 -5.79 -17.37
C ASN A 194 4.89 -5.75 -16.20
N CYS A 195 3.64 -6.13 -16.46
CA CYS A 195 2.60 -6.09 -15.44
C CYS A 195 1.60 -7.22 -15.59
N VAL A 196 1.15 -7.72 -14.45
CA VAL A 196 0.06 -8.69 -14.33
C VAL A 196 -0.79 -8.30 -13.13
N ASP A 197 -2.08 -8.49 -13.26
CA ASP A 197 -3.04 -8.43 -12.16
C ASP A 197 -4.00 -9.62 -12.25
N CYS A 198 -4.51 -10.04 -11.09
CA CYS A 198 -5.45 -11.14 -11.00
C CYS A 198 -6.49 -10.85 -9.93
N GLN A 199 -7.75 -11.14 -10.28
CA GLN A 199 -8.83 -11.15 -9.31
C GLN A 199 -9.77 -12.30 -9.65
N GLU A 200 -10.06 -13.12 -8.64
CA GLU A 200 -10.85 -14.35 -8.76
C GLU A 200 -10.24 -15.32 -9.77
N SER A 201 -10.86 -15.48 -10.94
CA SER A 201 -10.41 -16.39 -11.99
C SER A 201 -10.04 -15.66 -13.29
N ILE A 202 -9.77 -14.36 -13.23
CA ILE A 202 -9.42 -13.55 -14.39
C ILE A 202 -8.02 -12.96 -14.19
N ILE A 203 -7.14 -13.23 -15.15
CA ILE A 203 -5.81 -12.61 -15.23
C ILE A 203 -5.85 -11.54 -16.31
N VAL A 204 -5.28 -10.38 -16.03
CA VAL A 204 -4.96 -9.39 -17.06
C VAL A 204 -3.46 -9.16 -17.06
N SER A 205 -2.83 -9.33 -18.22
CA SER A 205 -1.39 -9.12 -18.43
C SER A 205 -1.14 -8.00 -19.42
N GLY A 206 -0.04 -7.28 -19.25
CA GLY A 206 0.38 -6.18 -20.09
C GLY A 206 1.86 -6.26 -20.38
N SER A 207 2.21 -6.06 -21.65
CA SER A 207 3.56 -6.31 -22.14
C SER A 207 4.15 -5.12 -22.89
N ARG A 208 5.47 -5.16 -23.03
CA ARG A 208 6.24 -4.32 -23.94
C ARG A 208 5.87 -4.54 -25.42
N ASP A 209 5.22 -5.67 -25.75
CA ASP A 209 4.71 -5.95 -27.10
C ASP A 209 3.53 -5.07 -27.54
N ARG A 210 3.12 -4.10 -26.70
CA ARG A 210 2.02 -3.14 -26.91
C ARG A 210 0.64 -3.79 -26.90
N THR A 211 0.53 -4.94 -26.23
CA THR A 211 -0.74 -5.60 -26.00
C THR A 211 -1.03 -5.78 -24.52
N ALA A 212 -2.32 -5.72 -24.19
CA ALA A 212 -2.86 -6.28 -22.96
C ALA A 212 -3.67 -7.54 -23.32
N LYS A 213 -3.58 -8.58 -22.49
CA LYS A 213 -4.32 -9.83 -22.70
C LYS A 213 -5.12 -10.19 -21.47
N VAL A 214 -6.32 -10.70 -21.70
CA VAL A 214 -7.23 -11.18 -20.65
C VAL A 214 -7.28 -12.70 -20.74
N TRP A 215 -7.09 -13.38 -19.62
CA TRP A 215 -7.02 -14.84 -19.54
C TRP A 215 -8.02 -15.37 -18.52
N SER A 216 -8.56 -16.56 -18.80
CA SER A 216 -9.38 -17.30 -17.84
C SER A 216 -8.53 -18.30 -17.04
N LEU A 217 -8.79 -18.36 -15.74
CA LEU A 217 -8.32 -19.40 -14.81
C LEU A 217 -9.41 -20.41 -14.42
N LEU A 218 -10.59 -20.36 -15.05
CA LEU A 218 -11.67 -21.30 -14.76
C LEU A 218 -11.26 -22.74 -15.12
N SER A 219 -11.71 -23.71 -14.32
CA SER A 219 -11.42 -25.13 -14.54
C SER A 219 -11.83 -25.55 -15.96
N GLY A 220 -10.89 -26.15 -16.71
CA GLY A 220 -11.08 -26.58 -18.10
C GLY A 220 -10.76 -25.52 -19.17
N ARG A 221 -10.54 -24.25 -18.79
CA ARG A 221 -10.10 -23.16 -19.69
C ARG A 221 -8.87 -22.41 -19.17
N ALA A 222 -8.17 -22.99 -18.20
CA ALA A 222 -6.99 -22.38 -17.60
C ALA A 222 -5.94 -22.04 -18.68
N GLY A 223 -5.59 -20.76 -18.80
CA GLY A 223 -4.64 -20.27 -19.80
C GLY A 223 -5.25 -19.95 -21.16
N GLN A 224 -6.58 -20.02 -21.33
CA GLN A 224 -7.24 -19.54 -22.53
C GLN A 224 -7.21 -18.01 -22.57
N CYS A 225 -6.70 -17.45 -23.67
CA CYS A 225 -6.78 -16.02 -23.97
C CYS A 225 -8.22 -15.68 -24.38
N LEU A 226 -8.91 -14.88 -23.57
CA LEU A 226 -10.25 -14.38 -23.84
C LEU A 226 -10.19 -13.18 -24.80
N HIS A 227 -9.27 -12.25 -24.55
CA HIS A 227 -9.10 -11.04 -25.35
C HIS A 227 -7.62 -10.71 -25.55
N THR A 228 -7.26 -10.27 -26.75
CA THR A 228 -5.98 -9.60 -27.03
C THR A 228 -6.28 -8.18 -27.47
N ILE A 229 -5.82 -7.22 -26.68
CA ILE A 229 -6.18 -5.81 -26.78
C ILE A 229 -4.94 -5.03 -27.18
N GLN A 230 -5.05 -4.28 -28.27
CA GLN A 230 -3.98 -3.43 -28.77
C GLN A 230 -4.01 -2.09 -28.03
N THR A 231 -2.95 -1.78 -27.27
CA THR A 231 -2.84 -0.54 -26.48
C THR A 231 -2.06 0.56 -27.21
N GLU A 232 -1.55 0.26 -28.42
CA GLU A 232 -0.76 1.14 -29.31
C GLU A 232 0.60 1.58 -28.76
N ASP A 233 0.85 1.39 -27.47
CA ASP A 233 2.11 1.66 -26.79
C ASP A 233 2.39 0.60 -25.72
N ARG A 234 3.64 0.54 -25.25
CA ARG A 234 4.12 -0.41 -24.25
C ARG A 234 3.33 -0.26 -22.95
N VAL A 235 2.84 -1.37 -22.41
CA VAL A 235 2.10 -1.39 -21.14
C VAL A 235 3.08 -1.58 -19.99
N TRP A 236 3.00 -0.72 -18.98
CA TRP A 236 3.86 -0.74 -17.79
C TRP A 236 3.10 -1.12 -16.52
N SER A 237 1.81 -0.77 -16.45
CA SER A 237 0.98 -1.05 -15.28
C SER A 237 -0.43 -1.44 -15.68
N ILE A 238 -1.02 -2.33 -14.89
CA ILE A 238 -2.41 -2.75 -15.00
C ILE A 238 -3.01 -2.81 -13.60
N ALA A 239 -4.29 -2.50 -13.50
CA ALA A 239 -5.11 -2.80 -12.33
C ALA A 239 -6.52 -3.20 -12.74
N ILE A 240 -7.02 -4.33 -12.23
CA ILE A 240 -8.40 -4.78 -12.38
C ILE A 240 -9.27 -3.99 -11.39
N SER A 241 -10.45 -3.57 -11.83
CA SER A 241 -11.43 -2.93 -10.96
C SER A 241 -11.94 -3.94 -9.93
N PRO A 242 -12.07 -3.56 -8.64
CA PRO A 242 -12.62 -4.44 -7.63
C PRO A 242 -14.03 -5.01 -7.95
N LEU A 243 -14.79 -4.38 -8.85
CA LEU A 243 -16.10 -4.86 -9.31
C LEU A 243 -16.03 -5.88 -10.45
N LEU A 244 -14.84 -6.21 -10.96
CA LEU A 244 -14.63 -7.14 -12.08
C LEU A 244 -15.36 -6.75 -13.38
N SER A 245 -15.77 -5.49 -13.52
CA SER A 245 -16.41 -4.97 -14.73
C SER A 245 -15.39 -4.45 -15.75
N SER A 246 -14.27 -3.90 -15.28
CA SER A 246 -13.31 -3.18 -16.10
C SER A 246 -11.90 -3.31 -15.55
N PHE A 247 -10.90 -2.93 -16.34
CA PHE A 247 -9.53 -2.79 -15.87
C PHE A 247 -8.87 -1.56 -16.51
N VAL A 248 -7.77 -1.09 -15.91
CA VAL A 248 -7.04 0.08 -16.38
C VAL A 248 -5.64 -0.33 -16.79
N THR A 249 -5.20 0.17 -17.94
CA THR A 249 -3.82 0.05 -18.42
C THR A 249 -3.12 1.39 -18.32
N GLY A 250 -1.88 1.38 -17.84
CA GLY A 250 -0.93 2.49 -17.89
C GLY A 250 0.16 2.19 -18.91
N THR A 251 0.32 3.04 -19.92
CA THR A 251 1.30 2.87 -21.00
C THR A 251 2.47 3.86 -20.90
N ALA A 252 3.44 3.76 -21.81
CA ALA A 252 4.63 4.61 -21.86
C ALA A 252 4.39 6.06 -22.32
N CYS A 253 3.17 6.41 -22.75
CA CYS A 253 2.81 7.75 -23.25
C CYS A 253 3.72 8.29 -24.38
N CYS A 254 4.23 7.43 -25.25
CA CYS A 254 5.14 7.83 -26.33
C CYS A 254 4.40 8.41 -27.56
N GLY A 255 3.11 8.05 -27.71
CA GLY A 255 2.21 8.57 -28.74
C GLY A 255 1.41 9.79 -28.28
N HIS A 256 0.38 10.14 -29.06
CA HIS A 256 -0.53 11.27 -28.78
C HIS A 256 -1.74 10.90 -27.91
N ASN A 257 -1.86 9.62 -27.55
CA ASN A 257 -3.01 9.10 -26.82
C ASN A 257 -2.72 9.10 -25.33
N SER A 258 -3.77 9.26 -24.51
CA SER A 258 -3.62 9.19 -23.06
C SER A 258 -3.00 7.86 -22.62
N PRO A 259 -2.06 7.89 -21.65
CA PRO A 259 -1.42 6.68 -21.14
C PRO A 259 -2.32 5.85 -20.25
N LEU A 260 -3.37 6.44 -19.67
CA LEU A 260 -4.35 5.73 -18.85
C LEU A 260 -5.60 5.43 -19.67
N ARG A 261 -5.90 4.15 -19.83
CA ARG A 261 -7.07 3.69 -20.58
C ARG A 261 -7.86 2.68 -19.77
N VAL A 262 -9.18 2.85 -19.74
CA VAL A 262 -10.12 1.97 -19.06
C VAL A 262 -10.78 1.08 -20.10
N TRP A 263 -10.72 -0.21 -19.89
CA TRP A 263 -11.22 -1.24 -20.80
C TRP A 263 -12.31 -2.03 -20.12
N ASP A 264 -13.31 -2.44 -20.89
CA ASP A 264 -14.33 -3.36 -20.44
C ASP A 264 -13.75 -4.77 -20.36
N LEU A 265 -13.94 -5.45 -19.23
CA LEU A 265 -13.32 -6.75 -18.99
C LEU A 265 -13.99 -7.85 -19.84
N GLY A 266 -15.29 -7.73 -20.10
CA GLY A 266 -16.08 -8.75 -20.80
C GLY A 266 -16.02 -8.67 -22.32
N SER A 267 -15.87 -7.47 -22.89
CA SER A 267 -15.77 -7.28 -24.34
C SER A 267 -14.34 -6.97 -24.83
N GLY A 268 -13.45 -6.55 -23.93
CA GLY A 268 -12.11 -6.06 -24.28
C GLY A 268 -12.10 -4.72 -25.02
N GLN A 269 -13.23 -4.01 -25.06
CA GLN A 269 -13.35 -2.71 -25.74
C GLN A 269 -12.90 -1.55 -24.85
N LEU A 270 -12.42 -0.48 -25.47
CA LEU A 270 -12.05 0.75 -24.77
C LEU A 270 -13.32 1.45 -24.29
N ILE A 271 -13.45 1.65 -22.98
CA ILE A 271 -14.55 2.42 -22.38
C ILE A 271 -14.21 3.91 -22.45
N THR A 272 -13.04 4.28 -21.91
CA THR A 272 -12.64 5.69 -21.81
C THR A 272 -11.14 5.84 -21.57
N CYS A 273 -10.63 7.04 -21.82
CA CYS A 273 -9.26 7.44 -21.49
C CYS A 273 -9.28 8.36 -20.28
N LEU A 274 -8.34 8.19 -19.35
CA LEU A 274 -8.22 9.07 -18.18
C LEU A 274 -7.17 10.14 -18.43
N GLY A 275 -7.53 11.41 -18.27
CA GLY A 275 -6.62 12.53 -18.46
C GLY A 275 -6.40 12.93 -19.91
N THR A 276 -6.40 14.23 -20.17
CA THR A 276 -5.98 14.82 -21.45
C THR A 276 -4.60 15.48 -21.37
N ASP A 277 -4.15 15.84 -20.16
CA ASP A 277 -3.01 16.72 -19.95
C ASP A 277 -1.74 15.95 -19.56
N PHE A 278 -1.39 14.96 -20.38
CA PHE A 278 -0.16 14.21 -20.26
C PHE A 278 0.84 14.67 -21.32
N HIS A 279 2.05 15.00 -20.89
CA HIS A 279 3.13 15.30 -21.83
C HIS A 279 3.68 14.00 -22.42
N ARG A 280 4.30 14.09 -23.59
CA ARG A 280 4.92 12.93 -24.23
C ARG A 280 6.01 12.35 -23.32
N GLY A 281 5.94 11.05 -23.07
CA GLY A 281 6.85 10.36 -22.15
C GLY A 281 6.36 10.28 -20.70
N ALA A 282 5.16 10.80 -20.40
CA ALA A 282 4.48 10.64 -19.11
C ALA A 282 3.99 9.21 -18.84
N GLY A 283 4.88 8.22 -18.94
CA GLY A 283 4.53 6.81 -18.80
C GLY A 283 4.09 6.48 -17.38
N VAL A 284 3.05 5.65 -17.24
CA VAL A 284 2.45 5.30 -15.94
C VAL A 284 3.01 3.97 -15.43
N LEU A 285 3.77 4.02 -14.34
CA LEU A 285 4.52 2.89 -13.80
C LEU A 285 3.74 2.08 -12.77
N ASP A 286 2.78 2.69 -12.07
CA ASP A 286 1.93 1.97 -11.13
C ASP A 286 0.52 2.57 -11.08
N ILE A 287 -0.46 1.68 -10.89
CA ILE A 287 -1.88 1.99 -10.76
C ILE A 287 -2.40 1.21 -9.56
N PHE A 288 -3.21 1.85 -8.73
CA PHE A 288 -3.79 1.23 -7.55
C PHE A 288 -5.24 1.67 -7.36
N TYR A 289 -6.17 0.72 -7.39
CA TYR A 289 -7.56 0.97 -7.01
C TYR A 289 -7.68 1.05 -5.47
N GLU A 290 -8.26 2.14 -4.98
CA GLU A 290 -8.64 2.27 -3.56
C GLU A 290 -10.07 1.79 -3.31
N THR A 291 -10.94 2.04 -4.27
CA THR A 291 -12.35 1.63 -4.28
C THR A 291 -12.74 1.31 -5.72
N PRO A 292 -13.89 0.66 -5.97
CA PRO A 292 -14.41 0.47 -7.32
C PRO A 292 -14.40 1.69 -8.26
N SER A 293 -14.55 2.90 -7.69
CA SER A 293 -14.65 4.13 -8.46
C SER A 293 -13.42 5.04 -8.33
N THR A 294 -12.48 4.74 -7.43
CA THR A 294 -11.36 5.65 -7.16
C THR A 294 -10.03 4.94 -7.27
N LEU A 295 -9.10 5.53 -8.01
CA LEU A 295 -7.77 4.98 -8.22
C LEU A 295 -6.67 6.03 -8.14
N LEU A 296 -5.47 5.57 -7.83
CA LEU A 296 -4.23 6.32 -7.85
C LEU A 296 -3.37 5.87 -9.03
N SER A 297 -2.66 6.81 -9.64
CA SER A 297 -1.65 6.53 -10.67
C SER A 297 -0.38 7.34 -10.42
N CYS A 298 0.78 6.79 -10.77
CA CYS A 298 2.04 7.54 -10.82
C CYS A 298 2.97 7.01 -11.90
N GLY A 299 3.98 7.80 -12.25
CA GLY A 299 5.00 7.38 -13.20
C GLY A 299 6.06 8.43 -13.49
N TYR A 300 6.43 8.53 -14.77
CA TYR A 300 7.44 9.48 -15.25
C TYR A 300 6.98 10.93 -15.24
N ASP A 301 5.68 11.20 -15.07
CA ASP A 301 5.17 12.55 -15.01
C ASP A 301 5.38 13.25 -13.67
N THR A 302 6.06 12.59 -12.72
CA THR A 302 6.46 13.12 -11.40
C THR A 302 5.30 13.50 -10.48
N TYR A 303 4.06 13.17 -10.87
CA TYR A 303 2.85 13.34 -10.06
C TYR A 303 2.29 12.01 -9.57
N ILE A 304 1.74 12.04 -8.36
CA ILE A 304 0.70 11.10 -7.94
C ILE A 304 -0.63 11.74 -8.32
N ARG A 305 -1.48 11.03 -9.07
CA ARG A 305 -2.80 11.52 -9.45
C ARG A 305 -3.88 10.66 -8.81
N TYR A 306 -4.90 11.32 -8.28
CA TYR A 306 -6.10 10.69 -7.74
C TYR A 306 -7.29 10.94 -8.66
N TRP A 307 -7.95 9.85 -9.04
CA TRP A 307 -9.05 9.84 -9.97
C TRP A 307 -10.30 9.32 -9.27
N ASP A 308 -11.44 9.98 -9.50
CA ASP A 308 -12.76 9.45 -9.20
C ASP A 308 -13.49 9.30 -10.54
N LEU A 309 -13.71 8.05 -10.94
CA LEU A 309 -14.31 7.68 -12.22
C LEU A 309 -15.77 8.17 -12.35
N ARG A 310 -16.40 8.58 -11.24
CA ARG A 310 -17.78 9.10 -11.24
C ARG A 310 -17.86 10.59 -11.52
N THR A 311 -16.77 11.35 -11.32
CA THR A 311 -16.79 12.81 -11.45
C THR A 311 -16.34 13.24 -12.83
N SER A 312 -15.11 12.92 -13.20
CA SER A 312 -14.52 13.26 -14.50
C SER A 312 -13.47 12.24 -14.88
N THR A 313 -13.49 11.85 -16.14
CA THR A 313 -12.42 11.05 -16.75
C THR A 313 -11.35 11.95 -17.38
N LYS A 314 -11.63 13.24 -17.64
CA LYS A 314 -10.71 14.14 -18.34
C LYS A 314 -9.66 14.77 -17.43
N GLU A 315 -9.98 14.98 -16.17
CA GLU A 315 -9.10 15.61 -15.19
C GLU A 315 -9.08 14.78 -13.91
N CYS A 316 -7.91 14.71 -13.27
CA CYS A 316 -7.81 14.06 -11.97
C CYS A 316 -8.31 15.01 -10.88
N VAL A 317 -8.93 14.44 -9.85
CA VAL A 317 -9.51 15.18 -8.71
C VAL A 317 -8.42 15.88 -7.90
N LYS A 318 -7.26 15.24 -7.74
CA LYS A 318 -6.14 15.80 -6.99
C LYS A 318 -4.80 15.28 -7.51
N LYS A 319 -3.77 16.13 -7.42
CA LYS A 319 -2.38 15.81 -7.74
C LYS A 319 -1.47 16.08 -6.53
N TRP A 320 -0.44 15.26 -6.36
CA TRP A 320 0.69 15.52 -5.46
C TRP A 320 1.96 15.47 -6.29
N GLU A 321 2.71 16.57 -6.28
CA GLU A 321 3.95 16.71 -7.03
C GLU A 321 5.14 16.17 -6.22
N GLU A 322 5.98 15.35 -6.86
CA GLU A 322 7.23 14.92 -6.26
C GLU A 322 8.22 16.10 -6.19
N PRO A 323 8.70 16.51 -4.99
CA PRO A 323 9.49 17.73 -4.84
C PRO A 323 10.83 17.81 -5.57
N HIS A 324 11.35 16.70 -6.11
CA HIS A 324 12.64 16.64 -6.79
C HIS A 324 12.49 16.33 -8.29
N ASP A 325 11.28 16.49 -8.84
CA ASP A 325 10.95 16.22 -10.24
C ASP A 325 11.46 14.84 -10.70
N SER A 326 11.23 13.83 -9.86
CA SER A 326 11.69 12.47 -10.09
C SER A 326 10.53 11.50 -10.34
N ALA A 327 10.79 10.53 -11.22
CA ALA A 327 9.81 9.50 -11.55
C ALA A 327 9.41 8.68 -10.33
N LEU A 328 8.14 8.30 -10.26
CA LEU A 328 7.57 7.47 -9.20
C LEU A 328 7.32 6.05 -9.72
N TYR A 329 8.00 5.07 -9.13
CA TYR A 329 7.93 3.67 -9.55
C TYR A 329 6.79 2.90 -8.89
N CYS A 330 6.39 3.29 -7.68
CA CYS A 330 5.34 2.61 -6.93
C CYS A 330 4.58 3.53 -6.00
N ILE A 331 3.32 3.18 -5.74
CA ILE A 331 2.40 3.91 -4.86
C ILE A 331 1.49 2.94 -4.13
N ARG A 332 1.28 3.16 -2.82
CA ARG A 332 0.23 2.46 -2.07
C ARG A 332 -0.49 3.41 -1.14
N SER A 333 -1.76 3.12 -0.89
CA SER A 333 -2.56 3.83 0.11
C SER A 333 -3.15 2.87 1.11
N ASN A 334 -3.46 3.40 2.30
CA ASN A 334 -4.23 2.72 3.32
C ASN A 334 -5.75 2.81 3.09
N GLY A 335 -6.19 3.32 1.93
CA GLY A 335 -7.60 3.54 1.60
C GLY A 335 -8.27 4.64 2.45
N ASN A 336 -7.48 5.38 3.22
CA ASN A 336 -7.96 6.45 4.09
C ASN A 336 -7.13 7.70 3.82
N HIS A 337 -6.37 8.21 4.79
CA HIS A 337 -5.65 9.49 4.65
C HIS A 337 -4.22 9.38 4.12
N MET A 338 -3.61 8.20 4.11
CA MET A 338 -2.18 8.07 3.86
C MET A 338 -1.91 7.52 2.46
N ILE A 339 -0.90 8.10 1.79
CA ILE A 339 -0.27 7.52 0.60
C ILE A 339 1.23 7.39 0.88
N ALA A 340 1.84 6.31 0.40
CA ALA A 340 3.29 6.13 0.36
C ALA A 340 3.71 5.98 -1.11
N SER A 341 4.80 6.65 -1.51
CA SER A 341 5.37 6.54 -2.85
C SER A 341 6.87 6.26 -2.84
N GLY A 342 7.31 5.53 -3.86
CA GLY A 342 8.71 5.19 -4.10
C GLY A 342 9.23 5.94 -5.32
N SER A 343 10.30 6.71 -5.13
CA SER A 343 10.85 7.61 -6.15
C SER A 343 12.15 7.05 -6.76
N SER A 344 12.47 7.50 -7.97
CA SER A 344 13.77 7.27 -8.63
C SER A 344 14.92 8.03 -7.96
N TYR A 345 14.60 9.07 -7.17
CA TYR A 345 15.56 9.89 -6.46
C TYR A 345 16.19 9.11 -5.30
N TYR A 346 17.29 8.42 -5.58
CA TYR A 346 18.21 7.83 -4.60
C TYR A 346 17.55 7.01 -3.48
N GLY A 347 16.58 6.16 -3.82
CA GLY A 347 15.95 5.27 -2.83
C GLY A 347 15.11 6.00 -1.79
N VAL A 348 14.51 7.15 -2.15
CA VAL A 348 13.65 7.91 -1.24
C VAL A 348 12.21 7.41 -1.26
N VAL A 349 11.71 7.07 -0.08
CA VAL A 349 10.28 6.83 0.18
C VAL A 349 9.65 8.12 0.69
N ARG A 350 8.49 8.48 0.16
CA ARG A 350 7.73 9.66 0.60
C ARG A 350 6.37 9.27 1.15
N LEU A 351 5.96 9.98 2.20
CA LEU A 351 4.64 9.87 2.79
C LEU A 351 3.83 11.12 2.52
N TRP A 352 2.55 10.91 2.26
CA TRP A 352 1.60 11.95 1.93
C TRP A 352 0.36 11.80 2.78
N ASP A 353 -0.21 12.93 3.18
CA ASP A 353 -1.55 13.00 3.76
C ASP A 353 -2.47 13.56 2.67
N LYS A 354 -3.52 12.81 2.30
CA LYS A 354 -4.47 13.18 1.26
C LYS A 354 -5.18 14.49 1.53
N ARG A 355 -5.21 14.97 2.77
CA ARG A 355 -5.82 16.24 3.16
C ARG A 355 -4.98 17.45 2.78
N GLN A 356 -3.69 17.27 2.49
CA GLN A 356 -2.76 18.32 2.05
C GLN A 356 -2.15 17.95 0.69
N THR A 357 -1.42 18.88 0.08
CA THR A 357 -0.70 18.67 -1.20
C THR A 357 0.79 18.47 -1.00
N ARG A 358 1.36 19.09 0.05
CA ARG A 358 2.77 18.94 0.40
C ARG A 358 3.11 17.53 0.88
N CYS A 359 4.32 17.10 0.55
CA CYS A 359 4.95 15.92 1.14
C CYS A 359 4.99 16.06 2.67
N LEU A 360 4.61 14.99 3.38
CA LEU A 360 4.58 14.95 4.84
C LEU A 360 5.97 14.60 5.40
N GLN A 361 6.54 13.49 4.93
CA GLN A 361 7.84 12.97 5.36
C GLN A 361 8.57 12.33 4.19
N SER A 362 9.90 12.35 4.22
CA SER A 362 10.76 11.62 3.30
C SER A 362 11.78 10.78 4.07
N PHE A 363 12.03 9.57 3.58
CA PHE A 363 13.02 8.65 4.13
C PHE A 363 13.97 8.25 3.01
N SER A 364 15.24 8.68 3.13
CA SER A 364 16.31 8.14 2.31
C SER A 364 16.70 6.78 2.88
N LEU A 365 16.63 5.71 2.07
CA LEU A 365 16.92 4.35 2.53
C LEU A 365 18.41 3.99 2.43
N SER A 366 19.14 4.62 1.50
CA SER A 366 20.58 4.38 1.27
C SER A 366 21.30 5.66 0.83
N SER A 367 22.63 5.59 0.75
CA SER A 367 23.53 6.68 0.36
C SER A 367 23.22 7.23 -1.06
N PRO A 368 23.72 8.41 -1.45
CA PRO A 368 23.29 9.16 -2.65
C PRO A 368 23.65 8.53 -4.02
N ILE A 369 24.05 7.25 -4.08
CA ILE A 369 24.21 6.45 -5.31
C ILE A 369 23.18 5.31 -5.34
N SER A 370 22.11 5.46 -4.55
CA SER A 370 21.08 4.46 -4.37
C SER A 370 20.18 4.32 -5.60
N SER A 371 19.75 3.09 -5.87
CA SER A 371 18.75 2.77 -6.89
C SER A 371 17.37 3.38 -6.54
N PRO A 372 16.44 3.43 -7.50
CA PRO A 372 15.02 3.69 -7.24
C PRO A 372 14.43 2.77 -6.16
N VAL A 373 13.30 3.21 -5.59
CA VAL A 373 12.40 2.33 -4.83
C VAL A 373 11.41 1.69 -5.79
N TYR A 374 11.66 0.43 -6.17
CA TYR A 374 10.86 -0.27 -7.19
C TYR A 374 9.50 -0.71 -6.66
N CYS A 375 9.43 -1.15 -5.41
CA CYS A 375 8.17 -1.57 -4.79
C CYS A 375 8.15 -1.16 -3.32
N LEU A 376 6.95 -0.82 -2.83
CA LEU A 376 6.69 -0.58 -1.43
C LEU A 376 5.39 -1.24 -0.98
N ARG A 377 5.36 -1.69 0.27
CA ARG A 377 4.20 -2.25 0.95
C ARG A 377 4.28 -1.83 2.41
N PHE A 378 3.15 -1.66 3.07
CA PHE A 378 3.15 -1.29 4.47
C PHE A 378 1.98 -1.89 5.21
N SER A 379 2.18 -2.11 6.49
CA SER A 379 1.15 -2.41 7.48
C SER A 379 0.89 -1.16 8.33
N THR A 380 0.08 -1.28 9.38
CA THR A 380 -0.12 -0.17 10.33
C THR A 380 1.13 0.17 11.14
N THR A 381 2.13 -0.72 11.17
CA THR A 381 3.31 -0.61 12.04
C THR A 381 4.63 -0.51 11.26
N HIS A 382 4.71 -1.14 10.09
CA HIS A 382 5.96 -1.24 9.32
C HIS A 382 5.75 -0.78 7.87
N LEU A 383 6.78 -0.18 7.28
CA LEU A 383 6.90 0.05 5.84
C LEU A 383 8.06 -0.76 5.28
N TYR A 384 7.78 -1.57 4.27
CA TYR A 384 8.74 -2.35 3.51
C TYR A 384 9.00 -1.63 2.19
N ALA A 385 10.26 -1.53 1.79
CA ALA A 385 10.66 -0.88 0.54
C ALA A 385 11.81 -1.65 -0.10
N THR A 386 11.66 -1.97 -1.38
CA THR A 386 12.67 -2.70 -2.15
C THR A 386 13.45 -1.76 -3.05
N LEU A 387 14.76 -1.91 -3.01
CA LEU A 387 15.75 -1.27 -3.86
C LEU A 387 16.39 -2.32 -4.76
N ALA A 388 17.26 -1.90 -5.68
CA ALA A 388 17.93 -2.82 -6.60
C ALA A 388 18.79 -3.87 -5.90
N SER A 389 19.31 -3.58 -4.71
CA SER A 389 20.29 -4.42 -4.01
C SER A 389 19.87 -4.84 -2.60
N ALA A 390 18.72 -4.35 -2.11
CA ALA A 390 18.29 -4.57 -0.74
C ALA A 390 16.79 -4.37 -0.50
N LEU A 391 16.28 -5.05 0.51
CA LEU A 391 14.98 -4.81 1.13
C LEU A 391 15.18 -4.07 2.45
N TYR A 392 14.52 -2.93 2.62
CA TYR A 392 14.53 -2.15 3.85
C TYR A 392 13.18 -2.18 4.54
N VAL A 393 13.22 -2.09 5.87
CA VAL A 393 12.07 -1.88 6.73
C VAL A 393 12.21 -0.61 7.54
N LEU A 394 11.14 0.16 7.58
CA LEU A 394 10.93 1.26 8.51
C LEU A 394 9.94 0.80 9.57
N ASP A 395 10.42 0.60 10.79
CA ASP A 395 9.63 0.21 11.95
C ASP A 395 9.18 1.46 12.72
N PHE A 396 7.86 1.68 12.80
CA PHE A 396 7.25 2.82 13.50
C PHE A 396 6.77 2.47 14.92
N THR A 397 7.03 1.27 15.43
CA THR A 397 6.62 0.83 16.77
C THR A 397 7.58 1.29 17.87
N THR A 398 8.88 1.33 17.57
CA THR A 398 9.93 1.65 18.54
C THR A 398 10.08 3.17 18.70
N SER A 399 9.28 3.76 19.59
CA SER A 399 9.51 5.10 20.12
C SER A 399 9.13 5.22 21.60
#